data_AF-A0A8D8I4A6-F1
#
_entry.id   AF-A0A8D8I4A6-F1
#
_cell.length_a   1.000
_cell.length_b   1.000
_cell.length_c   1.000
_cell.angle_alpha   90.00
_cell.angle_beta   90.00
_cell.angle_gamma   90.00
#
_symmetry.space_group_name_H-M   'P 1'
#
loop_
_entity.id
_entity.type
_entity.pdbx_description
1 polymer ?
#
loop_
_entity_poly.entity_id
_entity_poly.type
_entity_poly.pdbx_seq_one_letter_code
_entity_poly.pdbx_strand_id
1 'polypeptide(L)'
;MGVKIGLMLICCVGLVSSEAIAIEQILSLCCQEGEEWGTQNRLCSSFNKSLELVPGELRGLCLSTIEICCSKQHKIYQCTAGQIAARQGLSCSLKGDHSGSEFYTDCCEACKIGLVVGSSSSKCSVDPFAFGSPWDEVYDGCCKDIKQDTFILNEDDENNLCGRFDNLCSQICENTVAGSYVCKCYPSYTLMDDRKTCAQITSEDENEIPLDNTLSDCRIGYEKDQRTGECVDVDECESGEAACDAQLQVCMNVEGSYKCLDIQEVKCEAGFRYNRKTSKCE
;
A
#
# COMPACT_ATOMS: atom_id res chain seq x y z
N MET A 1 -21.32 17.18 -15.61
CA MET A 1 -21.45 17.72 -16.97
C MET A 1 -21.89 16.58 -17.88
N GLY A 2 -23.18 16.53 -18.20
CA GLY A 2 -23.76 15.47 -19.03
C GLY A 2 -23.54 15.76 -20.50
N VAL A 3 -22.94 14.81 -21.22
CA VAL A 3 -22.85 14.85 -22.67
C VAL A 3 -24.23 14.49 -23.23
N LYS A 4 -24.94 15.48 -23.76
CA LYS A 4 -26.16 15.27 -24.55
C LYS A 4 -25.77 14.68 -25.90
N ILE A 5 -26.04 13.40 -26.12
CA ILE A 5 -25.99 12.80 -27.45
C ILE A 5 -27.28 13.22 -28.16
N GLY A 6 -27.16 14.20 -29.05
CA GLY A 6 -28.25 14.71 -29.88
C GLY A 6 -28.65 13.68 -30.94
N LEU A 7 -29.91 13.25 -30.88
CA LEU A 7 -30.55 12.45 -31.92
C LEU A 7 -30.79 13.35 -33.16
N MET A 8 -29.90 13.30 -34.15
CA MET A 8 -30.16 13.93 -35.45
C MET A 8 -31.02 13.00 -36.30
N LEU A 9 -32.30 13.36 -36.43
CA LEU A 9 -33.20 12.87 -37.49
C LEU A 9 -32.75 13.44 -38.83
N ILE A 10 -32.08 12.62 -39.65
CA ILE A 10 -31.87 12.91 -41.07
C ILE A 10 -32.88 12.08 -41.86
N CYS A 11 -33.88 12.76 -42.39
CA CYS A 11 -34.85 12.21 -43.33
C CYS A 11 -34.29 12.40 -44.75
N CYS A 12 -33.76 11.33 -45.35
CA CYS A 12 -33.50 11.25 -46.79
C CYS A 12 -33.84 9.84 -47.28
N VAL A 13 -34.77 9.76 -48.23
CA VAL A 13 -35.20 8.55 -48.93
C VAL A 13 -34.21 8.26 -50.05
N GLY A 14 -33.57 7.08 -50.04
CA GLY A 14 -32.83 6.54 -51.19
C GLY A 14 -31.54 5.82 -50.80
N LEU A 15 -31.51 4.50 -51.06
CA LEU A 15 -30.38 3.57 -50.93
C LEU A 15 -29.84 3.36 -49.50
N VAL A 16 -30.49 2.46 -48.75
CA VAL A 16 -29.84 1.79 -47.62
C VAL A 16 -28.91 0.73 -48.21
N SER A 17 -27.69 1.12 -48.59
CA SER A 17 -26.59 0.16 -48.58
C SER A 17 -26.36 -0.20 -47.11
N SER A 18 -26.42 -1.49 -46.76
CA SER A 18 -26.01 -1.93 -45.43
C SER A 18 -24.54 -1.54 -45.25
N GLU A 19 -24.27 -0.43 -44.58
CA GLU A 19 -22.91 -0.11 -44.16
C GLU A 19 -22.50 -1.21 -43.19
N ALA A 20 -21.58 -2.06 -43.62
CA ALA A 20 -20.97 -3.05 -42.74
C ALA A 20 -20.41 -2.31 -41.53
N ILE A 21 -20.74 -2.78 -40.32
CA ILE A 21 -20.21 -2.19 -39.09
C ILE A 21 -18.68 -2.26 -39.17
N ALA A 22 -18.01 -1.12 -39.06
CA ALA A 22 -16.56 -1.05 -39.13
C ALA A 22 -15.94 -1.80 -37.95
N ILE A 23 -14.85 -2.54 -38.21
CA ILE A 23 -14.13 -3.32 -37.18
C ILE A 23 -13.76 -2.45 -35.97
N GLU A 24 -13.34 -1.21 -36.21
CA GLU A 24 -12.98 -0.24 -35.15
C GLU A 24 -14.14 0.05 -34.19
N GLN A 25 -15.38 0.15 -34.68
CA GLN A 25 -16.55 0.38 -33.84
C GLN A 25 -16.84 -0.83 -32.95
N ILE A 26 -16.62 -2.04 -33.48
CA ILE A 26 -16.76 -3.28 -32.71
C ILE A 26 -15.67 -3.35 -31.64
N LEU A 27 -14.42 -3.07 -31.99
CA LEU A 27 -13.33 -3.00 -31.02
C LEU A 27 -13.63 -2.01 -29.89
N SER A 28 -14.11 -0.80 -30.23
CA SER A 28 -14.46 0.22 -29.24
C SER A 28 -15.61 -0.24 -28.32
N LEU A 29 -16.69 -0.78 -28.89
CA LEU A 29 -17.84 -1.30 -28.13
C LEU A 29 -17.41 -2.43 -27.18
N CYS A 30 -16.68 -3.41 -27.70
CA CYS A 30 -16.24 -4.57 -26.93
C CYS A 30 -15.21 -4.18 -25.87
N CYS A 31 -14.33 -3.22 -26.15
CA CYS A 31 -13.41 -2.70 -25.15
C CYS A 31 -14.16 -2.03 -24.00
N GLN A 32 -15.17 -1.20 -24.29
CA GLN A 32 -16.01 -0.58 -23.26
C GLN A 32 -16.71 -1.62 -22.39
N GLU A 33 -17.29 -2.66 -22.98
CA GLU A 33 -17.91 -3.77 -22.22
C GLU A 33 -16.90 -4.49 -21.32
N GLY A 34 -15.67 -4.67 -21.81
CA GLY A 34 -14.56 -5.22 -21.03
C GLY A 34 -14.16 -4.32 -19.86
N GLU A 35 -14.01 -3.02 -20.08
CA GLU A 35 -13.70 -2.05 -19.01
C GLU A 35 -14.80 -2.06 -17.94
N GLU A 36 -16.08 -1.98 -18.33
CA GLU A 36 -17.19 -2.08 -17.38
C GLU A 36 -17.18 -3.39 -16.58
N TRP A 37 -16.93 -4.52 -17.24
CA TRP A 37 -16.82 -5.81 -16.56
C TRP A 37 -15.67 -5.83 -15.54
N GLY A 38 -14.53 -5.26 -15.90
CA GLY A 38 -13.35 -5.16 -15.04
C GLY A 38 -13.57 -4.32 -13.78
N THR A 39 -14.48 -3.34 -13.81
CA THR A 39 -14.81 -2.57 -12.58
C THR A 39 -15.51 -3.41 -11.51
N GLN A 40 -16.06 -4.58 -11.88
CA GLN A 40 -16.84 -5.43 -10.98
C GLN A 40 -15.98 -6.45 -10.22
N ASN A 41 -14.65 -6.39 -10.34
CA ASN A 41 -13.70 -7.31 -9.73
C ASN A 41 -14.01 -8.80 -10.03
N ARG A 42 -14.42 -9.08 -11.27
CA ARG A 42 -14.73 -10.44 -11.76
C ARG A 42 -13.59 -10.94 -12.64
N LEU A 43 -13.42 -12.25 -12.74
CA LEU A 43 -12.47 -12.81 -13.71
C LEU A 43 -12.84 -12.35 -15.13
N CYS A 44 -11.88 -11.80 -15.88
CA CYS A 44 -12.12 -11.36 -17.26
C CYS A 44 -12.52 -12.54 -18.16
N SER A 45 -12.00 -13.73 -17.87
CA SER A 45 -12.35 -14.98 -18.54
C SER A 45 -13.79 -15.45 -18.28
N SER A 46 -14.49 -14.89 -17.29
CA SER A 46 -15.88 -15.25 -16.97
C SER A 46 -16.92 -14.29 -17.57
N PHE A 47 -16.51 -13.44 -18.52
CA PHE A 47 -17.43 -12.55 -19.23
C PHE A 47 -18.59 -13.33 -19.86
N ASN A 48 -19.82 -12.92 -19.52
CA ASN A 48 -21.03 -13.65 -19.93
C ASN A 48 -22.17 -12.75 -20.42
N LYS A 49 -21.92 -11.45 -20.66
CA LYS A 49 -22.96 -10.56 -21.21
C LYS A 49 -23.25 -10.92 -22.67
N SER A 50 -24.50 -10.66 -23.09
CA SER A 50 -24.96 -10.90 -24.47
C SER A 50 -24.34 -9.90 -25.45
N LEU A 51 -23.89 -10.37 -26.62
CA LEU A 51 -23.29 -9.57 -27.69
C LEU A 51 -24.23 -9.52 -28.91
N GLU A 52 -25.40 -8.92 -28.73
CA GLU A 52 -26.47 -8.88 -29.76
C GLU A 52 -26.11 -7.95 -30.92
N LEU A 53 -25.41 -6.85 -30.63
CA LEU A 53 -24.98 -5.86 -31.62
C LEU A 53 -23.74 -6.29 -32.43
N VAL A 54 -23.09 -7.39 -32.03
CA VAL A 54 -21.85 -7.87 -32.65
C VAL A 54 -22.19 -8.97 -33.67
N PRO A 55 -21.81 -8.79 -34.95
CA PRO A 55 -21.97 -9.84 -35.97
C PRO A 55 -21.31 -11.15 -35.53
N GLY A 56 -21.96 -12.28 -35.80
CA GLY A 56 -21.50 -13.60 -35.33
C GLY A 56 -20.03 -13.91 -35.70
N GLU A 57 -19.61 -13.51 -36.88
CA GLU A 57 -18.25 -13.69 -37.41
C GLU A 57 -17.18 -12.89 -36.64
N LEU A 58 -17.57 -11.79 -35.99
CA LEU A 58 -16.67 -10.90 -35.26
C LEU A 58 -16.73 -11.08 -33.73
N ARG A 59 -17.54 -12.05 -33.24
CA ARG A 59 -17.65 -12.33 -31.81
C ARG A 59 -16.34 -12.78 -31.18
N GLY A 60 -15.53 -13.57 -31.89
CA GLY A 60 -14.21 -13.97 -31.39
C GLY A 60 -13.30 -12.76 -31.13
N LEU A 61 -13.21 -11.85 -32.12
CA LEU A 61 -12.45 -10.60 -32.00
C LEU A 61 -12.96 -9.73 -30.83
N CYS A 62 -14.28 -9.61 -30.70
CA CYS A 62 -14.91 -8.88 -29.61
C CYS A 62 -14.54 -9.46 -28.24
N LEU A 63 -14.64 -10.78 -28.06
CA LEU A 63 -14.32 -11.45 -26.79
C LEU A 63 -12.84 -11.26 -26.40
N SER A 64 -11.91 -11.37 -27.35
CA SER A 64 -10.50 -11.08 -27.08
C SER A 64 -10.28 -9.61 -26.68
N THR A 65 -11.02 -8.69 -27.29
CA THR A 65 -10.95 -7.26 -26.96
C THR A 65 -11.49 -6.97 -25.57
N ILE A 66 -12.62 -7.60 -25.21
CA ILE A 66 -13.21 -7.56 -23.87
C ILE A 66 -12.19 -8.04 -22.83
N GLU A 67 -11.54 -9.17 -23.07
CA GLU A 67 -10.58 -9.75 -22.12
C GLU A 67 -9.38 -8.81 -21.87
N ILE A 68 -8.80 -8.26 -22.93
CA ILE A 68 -7.67 -7.31 -22.84
C ILE A 68 -8.10 -6.05 -22.08
N CYS A 69 -9.22 -5.45 -22.45
CA CYS A 69 -9.69 -4.20 -21.84
C CYS A 69 -10.15 -4.40 -20.38
N CYS A 70 -10.74 -5.55 -20.06
CA CYS A 70 -11.04 -5.94 -18.68
C CYS A 70 -9.76 -6.06 -17.83
N SER A 71 -8.74 -6.77 -18.34
CA SER A 71 -7.47 -6.93 -17.62
C SER A 71 -6.78 -5.59 -17.40
N LYS A 72 -6.74 -4.73 -18.42
CA LYS A 72 -6.28 -3.34 -18.32
C LYS A 72 -7.02 -2.59 -17.20
N GLN A 73 -8.35 -2.68 -17.16
CA GLN A 73 -9.16 -1.98 -16.16
C GLN A 73 -8.88 -2.48 -14.73
N HIS A 74 -8.70 -3.78 -14.53
CA HIS A 74 -8.29 -4.34 -13.24
C HIS A 74 -6.98 -3.72 -12.75
N LYS A 75 -5.98 -3.64 -13.63
CA LYS A 75 -4.67 -3.05 -13.30
C LYS A 75 -4.80 -1.58 -12.93
N ILE A 76 -5.61 -0.80 -13.67
CA ILE A 76 -5.89 0.61 -13.36
C ILE A 76 -6.53 0.75 -11.97
N TYR A 77 -7.54 -0.09 -11.68
CA TYR A 77 -8.22 -0.07 -10.38
C TYR A 77 -7.26 -0.39 -9.23
N GLN A 78 -6.46 -1.45 -9.35
CA GLN A 78 -5.47 -1.83 -8.35
C GLN A 78 -4.43 -0.74 -8.14
N CYS A 79 -3.91 -0.16 -9.23
CA CYS A 79 -2.94 0.92 -9.17
C CYS A 79 -3.51 2.18 -8.49
N THR A 80 -4.77 2.52 -8.77
CA THR A 80 -5.48 3.64 -8.13
C THR A 80 -5.68 3.39 -6.65
N ALA A 81 -6.05 2.16 -6.26
CA ALA A 81 -6.16 1.78 -4.86
C ALA A 81 -4.81 1.88 -4.13
N GLY A 82 -3.72 1.41 -4.76
CA GLY A 82 -2.36 1.52 -4.19
C GLY A 82 -1.92 2.97 -4.01
N GLN A 83 -2.21 3.83 -4.98
CA GLN A 83 -1.97 5.26 -4.90
C GLN A 83 -2.73 5.95 -3.75
N ILE A 84 -4.00 5.59 -3.55
CA ILE A 84 -4.81 6.11 -2.44
C ILE A 84 -4.22 5.64 -1.11
N ALA A 85 -3.87 4.37 -1.00
CA ALA A 85 -3.23 3.81 0.18
C ALA A 85 -1.94 4.58 0.52
N ALA A 86 -1.06 4.81 -0.45
CA ALA A 86 0.16 5.60 -0.24
C ALA A 86 -0.13 7.02 0.27
N ARG A 87 -1.08 7.74 -0.34
CA ARG A 87 -1.48 9.10 0.07
C ARG A 87 -2.13 9.15 1.47
N GLN A 88 -2.81 8.09 1.86
CA GLN A 88 -3.38 7.95 3.20
C GLN A 88 -2.36 7.46 4.23
N GLY A 89 -1.11 7.24 3.82
CA GLY A 89 -0.11 6.64 4.68
C GLY A 89 -0.52 5.25 5.11
N LEU A 90 -1.03 4.38 4.24
CA LEU A 90 -1.25 2.97 4.54
C LEU A 90 -0.06 2.13 4.06
N SER A 91 0.07 0.90 4.57
CA SER A 91 1.06 -0.06 4.06
C SER A 91 0.75 -0.48 2.63
N CYS A 92 1.81 -0.69 1.83
CA CYS A 92 1.71 -1.17 0.45
C CYS A 92 1.60 -2.70 0.35
N SER A 93 1.46 -3.39 1.48
CA SER A 93 1.29 -4.85 1.54
C SER A 93 -0.20 -5.22 1.63
N LEU A 94 -0.67 -6.10 0.75
CA LEU A 94 -1.98 -6.74 0.87
C LEU A 94 -1.86 -8.03 1.70
N LYS A 95 -2.74 -8.23 2.69
CA LYS A 95 -2.78 -9.46 3.51
C LYS A 95 -3.51 -10.57 2.76
N GLY A 96 -2.79 -11.59 2.29
CA GLY A 96 -3.36 -12.80 1.67
C GLY A 96 -2.66 -13.25 0.37
N ASP A 97 -2.96 -14.46 -0.11
CA ASP A 97 -2.49 -14.98 -1.40
C ASP A 97 -3.30 -14.33 -2.53
N HIS A 98 -2.78 -13.22 -3.08
CA HIS A 98 -3.45 -12.42 -4.09
C HIS A 98 -2.61 -12.34 -5.36
N SER A 99 -2.71 -13.38 -6.19
CA SER A 99 -2.24 -13.33 -7.57
C SER A 99 -2.80 -12.08 -8.28
N GLY A 100 -1.92 -11.24 -8.82
CA GLY A 100 -2.27 -9.96 -9.45
C GLY A 100 -2.22 -8.74 -8.52
N SER A 101 -1.73 -8.85 -7.28
CA SER A 101 -1.51 -7.71 -6.37
C SER A 101 -0.32 -6.83 -6.74
N GLU A 102 0.54 -7.24 -7.67
CA GLU A 102 1.76 -6.52 -8.07
C GLU A 102 1.46 -5.07 -8.48
N PHE A 103 0.40 -4.82 -9.27
CA PHE A 103 0.03 -3.47 -9.69
C PHE A 103 -0.41 -2.56 -8.54
N TYR A 104 -1.04 -3.12 -7.52
CA TYR A 104 -1.35 -2.37 -6.30
C TYR A 104 -0.05 -1.99 -5.59
N THR A 105 0.80 -2.97 -5.33
CA THR A 105 2.04 -2.81 -4.57
C THR A 105 2.96 -1.82 -5.26
N ASP A 106 3.23 -2.02 -6.55
CA ASP A 106 4.18 -1.21 -7.30
C ASP A 106 3.70 0.24 -7.43
N CYS A 107 2.40 0.47 -7.68
CA CYS A 107 1.86 1.84 -7.73
C CYS A 107 1.83 2.50 -6.34
N CYS A 108 1.57 1.74 -5.29
CA CYS A 108 1.66 2.25 -3.93
C CYS A 108 3.09 2.69 -3.60
N GLU A 109 4.08 1.84 -3.91
CA GLU A 109 5.49 2.14 -3.65
C GLU A 109 6.00 3.30 -4.51
N ALA A 110 5.68 3.33 -5.82
CA ALA A 110 6.02 4.45 -6.69
C ALA A 110 5.43 5.77 -6.18
N CYS A 111 4.18 5.76 -5.71
CA CYS A 111 3.56 6.93 -5.12
C CYS A 111 4.25 7.35 -3.81
N LYS A 112 4.57 6.42 -2.90
CA LYS A 112 5.31 6.71 -1.66
C LYS A 112 6.66 7.37 -1.95
N ILE A 113 7.41 6.85 -2.92
CA ILE A 113 8.69 7.43 -3.35
C ILE A 113 8.44 8.86 -3.88
N GLY A 114 7.39 9.06 -4.66
CA GLY A 114 6.98 10.38 -5.15
C GLY A 114 6.70 11.37 -4.02
N LEU A 115 5.90 10.97 -3.02
CA LEU A 115 5.58 11.80 -1.85
C LEU A 115 6.85 12.20 -1.07
N VAL A 116 7.77 11.25 -0.85
CA VAL A 116 9.05 11.49 -0.18
C VAL A 116 9.90 12.49 -0.98
N VAL A 117 10.07 12.27 -2.29
CA VAL A 117 10.86 13.19 -3.13
C VAL A 117 10.22 14.58 -3.17
N GLY A 118 8.89 14.65 -3.28
CA GLY A 118 8.12 15.90 -3.26
C GLY A 118 8.28 16.70 -1.96
N SER A 119 8.51 16.01 -0.84
CA SER A 119 8.74 16.63 0.46
C SER A 119 10.15 17.24 0.64
N SER A 120 11.11 16.86 -0.22
CA SER A 120 12.45 17.46 -0.27
C SER A 120 12.52 18.62 -1.27
N SER A 121 13.59 19.41 -1.28
CA SER A 121 13.90 20.42 -2.32
C SER A 121 14.13 19.83 -3.72
N SER A 122 14.16 18.52 -3.88
CA SER A 122 14.36 17.82 -5.16
C SER A 122 13.27 18.12 -6.19
N LYS A 123 13.62 17.94 -7.47
CA LYS A 123 12.66 18.01 -8.59
C LYS A 123 11.94 16.68 -8.74
N CYS A 124 10.66 16.73 -9.08
CA CYS A 124 9.87 15.52 -9.34
C CYS A 124 10.31 14.74 -10.58
N SER A 125 11.13 15.30 -11.46
CA SER A 125 11.67 14.58 -12.62
C SER A 125 13.12 14.20 -12.35
N VAL A 126 13.41 12.89 -12.34
CA VAL A 126 14.75 12.32 -12.08
C VAL A 126 15.41 11.87 -13.37
N ASP A 127 15.73 12.78 -14.29
CA ASP A 127 16.52 12.44 -15.49
C ASP A 127 17.96 12.06 -15.10
N PRO A 128 18.55 10.95 -15.61
CA PRO A 128 18.06 10.10 -16.71
C PRO A 128 17.31 8.83 -16.26
N PHE A 129 16.92 8.73 -14.99
CA PHE A 129 16.23 7.57 -14.42
C PHE A 129 14.72 7.60 -14.68
N ALA A 130 14.14 6.44 -14.98
CA ALA A 130 12.70 6.24 -15.08
C ALA A 130 12.36 4.83 -14.60
N PHE A 131 11.23 4.69 -13.91
CA PHE A 131 10.64 3.40 -13.57
C PHE A 131 9.99 2.75 -14.79
N GLY A 132 9.50 3.57 -15.74
CA GLY A 132 8.71 3.15 -16.89
C GLY A 132 7.21 3.36 -16.69
N SER A 133 6.45 3.37 -17.79
CA SER A 133 4.99 3.47 -17.74
C SER A 133 4.37 2.17 -17.20
N PRO A 134 3.41 2.23 -16.26
CA PRO A 134 2.70 3.43 -15.79
C PRO A 134 3.27 4.10 -14.53
N TRP A 135 4.32 3.55 -13.91
CA TRP A 135 4.83 4.00 -12.61
C TRP A 135 5.42 5.42 -12.63
N ASP A 136 6.00 5.84 -13.76
CA ASP A 136 6.50 7.21 -13.92
C ASP A 136 5.39 8.24 -13.68
N GLU A 137 4.19 8.01 -14.23
CA GLU A 137 3.04 8.93 -14.07
C GLU A 137 2.56 8.98 -12.61
N VAL A 138 2.60 7.83 -11.92
CA VAL A 138 2.22 7.71 -10.52
C VAL A 138 3.19 8.47 -9.61
N TYR A 139 4.49 8.23 -9.80
CA TYR A 139 5.55 8.89 -9.06
C TYR A 139 5.50 10.41 -9.26
N ASP A 140 5.42 10.87 -10.51
CA ASP A 140 5.33 12.28 -10.86
C ASP A 140 4.10 12.94 -10.25
N GLY A 141 2.95 12.27 -10.30
CA GLY A 141 1.69 12.75 -9.73
C GLY A 141 1.81 12.97 -8.23
N CYS A 142 2.23 11.94 -7.49
CA CYS A 142 2.35 12.01 -6.04
C CYS A 142 3.43 13.01 -5.58
N CYS A 143 4.53 13.15 -6.32
CA CYS A 143 5.54 14.17 -6.02
C CYS A 143 5.00 15.61 -6.19
N LYS A 144 4.24 15.86 -7.25
CA LYS A 144 3.66 17.18 -7.53
C LYS A 144 2.57 17.55 -6.53
N ASP A 145 1.77 16.58 -6.07
CA ASP A 145 0.73 16.79 -5.06
C ASP A 145 1.31 17.46 -3.80
N ILE A 146 2.43 16.92 -3.28
CA ILE A 146 3.10 17.46 -2.08
C ILE A 146 3.77 18.80 -2.35
N LYS A 147 4.41 18.99 -3.51
CA LYS A 147 5.05 20.27 -3.88
C LYS A 147 4.05 21.43 -3.95
N GLN A 148 2.80 21.16 -4.30
CA GLN A 148 1.74 22.19 -4.38
C GLN A 148 1.16 22.55 -3.01
N ASP A 149 1.13 21.62 -2.07
CA ASP A 149 0.66 21.85 -0.70
C ASP A 149 1.67 22.62 0.17
N THR A 150 2.93 22.71 -0.27
CA THR A 150 4.00 23.45 0.41
C THR A 150 3.90 24.97 0.15
N PHE A 151 2.81 25.59 0.57
CA PHE A 151 2.80 27.01 0.92
C PHE A 151 3.10 27.10 2.43
N ILE A 152 4.35 27.43 2.75
CA ILE A 152 4.95 27.57 4.09
C ILE A 152 5.34 26.24 4.76
N LEU A 153 6.59 25.80 4.59
CA LEU A 153 7.30 25.03 5.61
C LEU A 153 8.59 25.76 5.97
N ASN A 154 8.86 25.85 7.26
CA ASN A 154 10.12 26.37 7.81
C ASN A 154 11.26 25.44 7.39
N GLU A 155 12.45 26.01 7.16
CA GLU A 155 13.66 25.31 6.67
C GLU A 155 14.14 24.15 7.59
N ASP A 156 13.55 23.98 8.77
CA ASP A 156 13.93 22.97 9.77
C ASP A 156 13.24 21.60 9.61
N ASP A 157 12.21 21.48 8.75
CA ASP A 157 11.38 20.24 8.61
C ASP A 157 11.72 19.39 7.37
N GLU A 158 12.72 19.75 6.58
CA GLU A 158 13.02 19.12 5.29
C GLU A 158 13.54 17.67 5.40
N ASN A 159 14.00 17.26 6.59
CA ASN A 159 14.58 15.95 6.85
C ASN A 159 13.75 15.05 7.78
N ASN A 160 12.52 15.45 8.12
CA ASN A 160 11.65 14.68 9.02
C ASN A 160 10.64 13.81 8.24
N LEU A 161 11.15 12.85 7.47
CA LEU A 161 10.32 11.94 6.68
C LEU A 161 9.45 11.06 7.59
N CYS A 162 10.02 10.51 8.66
CA CYS A 162 9.31 9.62 9.58
C CYS A 162 8.19 10.33 10.35
N GLY A 163 8.32 11.62 10.65
CA GLY A 163 7.23 12.39 11.27
C GLY A 163 6.16 12.86 10.28
N ARG A 164 6.42 12.77 8.98
CA ARG A 164 5.49 13.17 7.91
C ARG A 164 4.74 11.98 7.31
N PHE A 165 5.33 10.79 7.36
CA PHE A 165 4.80 9.58 6.75
C PHE A 165 4.87 8.40 7.73
N ASP A 166 3.76 8.15 8.42
CA ASP A 166 3.65 7.13 9.48
C ASP A 166 3.90 5.68 9.00
N ASN A 167 3.89 5.45 7.68
CA ASN A 167 3.90 4.12 7.07
C ASN A 167 5.04 3.91 6.05
N LEU A 168 6.17 4.57 6.29
CA LEU A 168 7.42 4.29 5.58
C LEU A 168 8.02 2.93 5.98
N CYS A 169 7.82 2.55 7.25
CA CYS A 169 8.28 1.31 7.84
C CYS A 169 7.09 0.58 8.46
N SER A 170 7.16 -0.75 8.53
CA SER A 170 6.12 -1.55 9.21
C SER A 170 6.15 -1.42 10.74
N GLN A 171 7.31 -1.04 11.30
CA GLN A 171 7.51 -0.84 12.74
C GLN A 171 8.27 0.49 12.96
N ILE A 172 9.58 0.45 13.18
CA ILE A 172 10.35 1.64 13.59
C ILE A 172 10.89 2.36 12.35
N CYS A 173 10.68 3.68 12.25
CA CYS A 173 11.26 4.55 11.22
C CYS A 173 12.26 5.52 11.86
N GLU A 174 13.48 5.60 11.30
CA GLU A 174 14.48 6.58 11.72
C GLU A 174 14.93 7.45 10.53
N ASN A 175 14.89 8.78 10.73
CA ASN A 175 15.43 9.72 9.76
C ASN A 175 16.96 9.59 9.70
N THR A 176 17.50 9.67 8.49
CA THR A 176 18.96 9.65 8.24
C THR A 176 19.48 11.07 8.02
N VAL A 177 20.75 11.30 8.35
CA VAL A 177 21.44 12.58 8.15
C VAL A 177 21.49 13.00 6.67
N ALA A 178 21.34 12.05 5.75
CA ALA A 178 21.33 12.29 4.31
C ALA A 178 19.94 12.70 3.75
N GLY A 179 18.93 12.91 4.60
CA GLY A 179 17.57 13.26 4.18
C GLY A 179 16.74 12.07 3.68
N SER A 180 17.15 10.85 4.00
CA SER A 180 16.41 9.59 3.77
C SER A 180 15.90 9.01 5.09
N TYR A 181 15.36 7.79 5.07
CA TYR A 181 14.95 7.04 6.26
C TYR A 181 15.51 5.61 6.25
N VAL A 182 15.55 4.98 7.41
CA VAL A 182 15.85 3.55 7.57
C VAL A 182 14.81 2.92 8.48
N CYS A 183 14.41 1.69 8.15
CA CYS A 183 13.49 0.91 8.98
C CYS A 183 14.25 0.00 9.94
N LYS A 184 13.71 -0.12 11.15
CA LYS A 184 14.15 -1.07 12.18
C LYS A 184 12.95 -1.88 12.67
N CYS A 185 13.25 -3.01 13.30
CA CYS A 185 12.25 -3.88 13.89
C CYS A 185 12.36 -3.91 15.40
N TYR A 186 11.22 -4.14 16.05
CA TYR A 186 11.14 -4.47 17.47
C TYR A 186 11.87 -5.79 17.78
N PRO A 187 12.27 -6.02 19.04
CA PRO A 187 12.83 -7.29 19.47
C PRO A 187 11.93 -8.47 19.04
N SER A 188 12.54 -9.59 18.66
CA SER A 188 11.85 -10.79 18.14
C SER A 188 11.23 -10.66 16.74
N TYR A 189 11.57 -9.59 16.01
CA TYR A 189 11.28 -9.42 14.59
C TYR A 189 12.57 -9.24 13.77
N THR A 190 12.56 -9.74 12.54
CA THR A 190 13.62 -9.56 11.56
C THR A 190 13.15 -8.69 10.41
N LEU A 191 14.03 -7.79 9.94
CA LEU A 191 13.75 -6.94 8.79
C LEU A 191 13.84 -7.80 7.52
N MET A 192 12.73 -7.87 6.78
CA MET A 192 12.65 -8.62 5.53
C MET A 192 13.50 -7.97 4.44
N ASP A 193 13.69 -8.69 3.33
CA ASP A 193 14.51 -8.25 2.18
C ASP A 193 14.03 -6.93 1.55
N ASP A 194 12.75 -6.58 1.72
CA ASP A 194 12.18 -5.31 1.27
C ASP A 194 12.68 -4.09 2.08
N ARG A 195 13.42 -4.33 3.18
CA ARG A 195 13.99 -3.34 4.09
C ARG A 195 12.95 -2.43 4.75
N LYS A 196 11.69 -2.84 4.78
CA LYS A 196 10.55 -2.07 5.33
C LYS A 196 9.65 -2.91 6.22
N THR A 197 9.46 -4.19 5.89
CA THR A 197 8.58 -5.11 6.59
C THR A 197 9.35 -5.88 7.66
N CYS A 198 8.77 -5.97 8.85
CA CYS A 198 9.29 -6.74 9.96
C CYS A 198 8.47 -8.01 10.11
N ALA A 199 9.12 -9.17 9.93
CA ALA A 199 8.53 -10.48 10.15
C ALA A 199 8.93 -11.00 11.54
N GLN A 200 8.01 -11.64 12.25
CA GLN A 200 8.33 -12.22 13.55
C GLN A 200 9.31 -13.38 13.34
N ILE A 201 10.37 -13.42 14.14
CA ILE A 201 11.33 -14.52 14.15
C ILE A 201 10.59 -15.73 14.72
N THR A 202 10.30 -16.73 13.89
CA THR A 202 9.66 -17.95 14.35
C THR A 202 10.71 -18.93 14.86
N SER A 203 10.32 -19.86 15.73
CA SER A 203 11.23 -20.92 16.22
C SER A 203 11.81 -21.81 15.11
N GLU A 204 11.26 -21.73 13.89
CA GLU A 204 11.75 -22.47 12.72
C GLU A 204 12.91 -21.74 12.01
N ASP A 205 13.02 -20.41 12.18
CA ASP A 205 14.06 -19.55 11.61
C ASP A 205 15.34 -19.49 12.47
N GLU A 206 15.32 -20.07 13.68
CA GLU A 206 16.48 -20.12 14.60
C GLU A 206 17.71 -20.85 14.02
N ASN A 207 17.54 -21.63 12.94
CA ASN A 207 18.60 -22.47 12.37
C ASN A 207 19.35 -21.85 11.16
N GLU A 208 18.96 -20.67 10.68
CA GLU A 208 19.66 -19.97 9.57
C GLU A 208 20.30 -18.64 9.96
N ILE A 209 20.26 -18.25 11.23
CA ILE A 209 21.03 -17.08 11.69
C ILE A 209 22.51 -17.48 11.77
N PRO A 210 23.43 -16.82 11.02
CA PRO A 210 24.86 -17.10 11.13
C PRO A 210 25.30 -16.96 12.58
N LEU A 211 26.06 -17.95 13.02
CA LEU A 211 26.56 -18.19 14.37
C LEU A 211 27.52 -17.09 14.88
N ASP A 212 27.08 -15.83 14.92
CA ASP A 212 27.86 -14.69 15.43
C ASP A 212 27.09 -13.86 16.49
N ASN A 213 25.93 -14.33 16.95
CA ASN A 213 25.19 -13.74 18.07
C ASN A 213 25.10 -14.68 19.28
N THR A 214 26.23 -15.33 19.61
CA THR A 214 26.41 -15.96 20.93
C THR A 214 27.01 -14.97 21.92
N LEU A 215 26.29 -13.88 22.19
CA LEU A 215 26.65 -12.99 23.31
C LEU A 215 25.43 -12.51 24.10
N SER A 216 24.56 -13.42 24.50
CA SER A 216 24.03 -13.43 25.87
C SER A 216 23.27 -14.72 26.14
N ASP A 217 23.23 -15.08 27.40
CA ASP A 217 22.81 -16.35 28.00
C ASP A 217 21.30 -16.70 27.81
N CYS A 218 20.54 -15.88 27.07
CA CYS A 218 19.08 -15.98 26.89
C CYS A 218 18.62 -15.58 25.48
N ARG A 219 17.40 -15.99 25.11
CA ARG A 219 16.75 -15.58 23.85
C ARG A 219 16.52 -14.06 23.85
N ILE A 220 16.45 -13.45 22.67
CA ILE A 220 16.13 -12.02 22.52
C ILE A 220 14.74 -11.75 23.13
N GLY A 221 14.62 -10.66 23.89
CA GLY A 221 13.43 -10.35 24.69
C GLY A 221 13.42 -11.01 26.09
N TYR A 222 14.50 -11.71 26.46
CA TYR A 222 14.64 -12.33 27.78
C TYR A 222 15.98 -11.95 28.41
N GLU A 223 15.96 -11.70 29.73
CA GLU A 223 17.17 -11.55 30.52
C GLU A 223 17.36 -12.72 31.49
N LYS A 224 18.60 -13.01 31.85
CA LYS A 224 18.90 -14.06 32.81
C LYS A 224 18.66 -13.53 34.22
N ASP A 225 17.69 -14.11 34.92
CA ASP A 225 17.50 -13.85 36.35
C ASP A 225 18.78 -14.23 37.10
N GLN A 226 19.38 -13.26 37.78
CA GLN A 226 20.69 -13.43 38.41
C GLN A 226 20.69 -14.44 39.57
N ARG A 227 19.51 -14.80 40.11
CA ARG A 227 19.34 -15.67 41.27
C ARG A 227 19.03 -17.11 40.86
N THR A 228 18.18 -17.31 39.86
CA THR A 228 17.78 -18.64 39.38
C THR A 228 18.57 -19.09 38.16
N GLY A 229 19.15 -18.14 37.41
CA GLY A 229 19.78 -18.40 36.13
C GLY A 229 18.78 -18.73 35.02
N GLU A 230 17.47 -18.57 35.28
CA GLU A 230 16.43 -18.76 34.29
C GLU A 230 16.28 -17.52 33.40
N CYS A 231 15.92 -17.72 32.14
CA CYS A 231 15.60 -16.62 31.25
C CYS A 231 14.17 -16.16 31.55
N VAL A 232 14.04 -14.94 32.04
CA VAL A 232 12.77 -14.28 32.30
C VAL A 232 12.51 -13.25 31.23
N ASP A 233 11.24 -13.11 30.88
CA ASP A 233 10.77 -12.10 29.95
C ASP A 233 11.22 -10.70 30.39
N VAL A 234 11.74 -9.91 29.45
CA VAL A 234 12.06 -8.50 29.72
C VAL A 234 10.77 -7.71 29.55
N ASP A 235 10.27 -7.10 30.63
CA ASP A 235 9.15 -6.18 30.52
C ASP A 235 9.65 -4.84 29.96
N GLU A 236 9.62 -4.66 28.64
CA GLU A 236 10.12 -3.42 28.02
C GLU A 236 9.24 -2.20 28.36
N CYS A 237 8.00 -2.43 28.79
CA CYS A 237 7.11 -1.37 29.26
C CYS A 237 7.54 -0.85 30.64
N GLU A 238 8.03 -1.73 31.52
CA GLU A 238 8.56 -1.35 32.84
C GLU A 238 10.01 -0.86 32.76
N SER A 239 10.83 -1.44 31.89
CA SER A 239 12.22 -0.99 31.67
C SER A 239 12.30 0.38 31.01
N GLY A 240 11.24 0.80 30.31
CA GLY A 240 11.18 2.05 29.54
C GLY A 240 11.87 1.96 28.18
N GLU A 241 12.24 0.75 27.76
CA GLU A 241 12.84 0.48 26.45
C GLU A 241 11.80 0.37 25.34
N ALA A 242 10.51 0.28 25.70
CA ALA A 242 9.42 0.25 24.75
C ALA A 242 9.30 1.56 23.93
N ALA A 243 9.50 1.45 22.62
CA ALA A 243 9.36 2.53 21.64
C ALA A 243 7.91 2.65 21.15
N CYS A 244 6.99 2.90 22.09
CA CYS A 244 5.61 3.28 21.79
C CYS A 244 5.46 4.80 21.74
N ASP A 245 4.54 5.29 20.90
CA ASP A 245 4.16 6.71 20.94
C ASP A 245 3.49 7.02 22.29
N ALA A 246 4.21 7.70 23.19
CA ALA A 246 3.69 8.06 24.52
C ALA A 246 2.47 9.00 24.51
N GLN A 247 2.11 9.56 23.35
CA GLN A 247 0.93 10.38 23.14
C GLN A 247 -0.28 9.60 22.66
N LEU A 248 -0.07 8.61 21.78
CA LEU A 248 -1.14 7.92 21.05
C LEU A 248 -1.31 6.46 21.45
N GLN A 249 -0.29 5.85 22.04
CA GLN A 249 -0.19 4.41 22.25
C GLN A 249 0.07 4.05 23.72
N VAL A 250 -0.34 2.84 24.08
CA VAL A 250 -0.17 2.19 25.38
C VAL A 250 0.72 0.98 25.18
N CYS A 251 1.80 0.90 25.97
CA CYS A 251 2.65 -0.29 25.98
C CYS A 251 1.97 -1.42 26.75
N MET A 252 1.97 -2.61 26.17
CA MET A 252 1.52 -3.85 26.79
C MET A 252 2.61 -4.90 26.64
N ASN A 253 3.20 -5.33 27.76
CA ASN A 253 4.21 -6.37 27.75
C ASN A 253 3.61 -7.72 27.30
N VAL A 254 4.37 -8.49 26.52
CA VAL A 254 3.98 -9.82 26.04
C VAL A 254 5.19 -10.76 26.06
N GLU A 255 5.00 -12.04 26.31
CA GLU A 255 6.13 -12.97 26.41
C GLU A 255 7.07 -12.91 25.17
N GLY A 256 8.30 -12.46 25.39
CA GLY A 256 9.39 -12.25 24.45
C GLY A 256 9.39 -10.90 23.70
N SER A 257 8.51 -9.95 24.02
CA SER A 257 8.42 -8.62 23.36
C SER A 257 7.41 -7.66 24.05
N TYR A 258 7.01 -6.59 23.38
CA TYR A 258 5.91 -5.72 23.80
C TYR A 258 5.02 -5.33 22.62
N LYS A 259 3.80 -4.87 22.90
CA LYS A 259 2.86 -4.31 21.92
C LYS A 259 2.54 -2.87 22.25
N CYS A 260 2.60 -2.01 21.25
CA CYS A 260 2.06 -0.67 21.32
C CYS A 260 0.63 -0.70 20.78
N LEU A 261 -0.35 -0.54 21.67
CA LEU A 261 -1.76 -0.50 21.32
C LEU A 261 -2.21 0.95 21.25
N ASP A 262 -2.87 1.35 20.16
CA ASP A 262 -3.50 2.66 20.11
C ASP A 262 -4.49 2.80 21.27
N ILE A 263 -4.52 3.96 21.93
CA ILE A 263 -5.42 4.23 23.06
C ILE A 263 -6.89 3.96 22.68
N GLN A 264 -7.25 4.10 21.40
CA GLN A 264 -8.58 3.81 20.88
C GLN A 264 -8.92 2.32 20.84
N GLU A 265 -7.92 1.44 20.76
CA GLU A 265 -8.08 -0.02 20.71
C GLU A 265 -8.03 -0.68 22.10
N VAL A 266 -7.66 0.07 23.15
CA VAL A 266 -7.63 -0.43 24.53
C VAL A 266 -9.05 -0.73 25.01
N LYS A 267 -9.40 -2.03 25.05
CA LYS A 267 -10.67 -2.52 25.58
C LYS A 267 -10.62 -2.60 27.10
N CYS A 268 -11.17 -1.59 27.77
CA CYS A 268 -11.47 -1.67 29.20
C CYS A 268 -12.74 -2.50 29.47
N GLU A 269 -12.84 -3.06 30.67
CA GLU A 269 -14.06 -3.72 31.13
C GLU A 269 -15.28 -2.78 31.09
N ALA A 270 -16.47 -3.35 30.96
CA ALA A 270 -17.70 -2.59 30.82
C ALA A 270 -17.92 -1.65 32.02
N GLY A 271 -17.89 -0.34 31.75
CA GLY A 271 -18.02 0.70 32.78
C GLY A 271 -16.74 1.46 33.09
N PHE A 272 -15.59 1.00 32.60
CA PHE A 272 -14.28 1.61 32.82
C PHE A 272 -13.79 2.32 31.55
N ARG A 273 -13.00 3.39 31.73
CA ARG A 273 -12.32 4.11 30.64
C ARG A 273 -10.83 4.12 30.92
N TYR A 274 -10.03 4.05 29.86
CA TYR A 274 -8.59 4.14 30.01
C TYR A 274 -8.19 5.55 30.50
N ASN A 275 -7.59 5.62 31.68
CA ASN A 275 -7.04 6.82 32.27
C ASN A 275 -5.54 6.93 31.94
N ARG A 276 -5.20 7.91 31.10
CA ARG A 276 -3.84 8.15 30.61
C ARG A 276 -2.85 8.58 31.69
N LYS A 277 -3.30 9.18 32.81
CA LYS A 277 -2.40 9.65 33.87
C LYS A 277 -1.92 8.54 34.78
N THR A 278 -2.73 7.49 34.89
CA THR A 278 -2.50 6.37 35.81
C THR A 278 -2.19 5.08 35.05
N SER A 279 -2.28 5.12 33.72
CA SER A 279 -2.12 4.00 32.80
C SER A 279 -3.03 2.81 33.17
N LYS A 280 -4.25 3.09 33.63
CA LYS A 280 -5.21 2.08 34.12
C LYS A 280 -6.61 2.30 33.56
N CYS A 281 -7.39 1.23 33.45
CA CYS A 281 -8.84 1.33 33.22
C CYS A 281 -9.54 1.69 34.53
N GLU A 282 -10.23 2.83 34.56
CA GLU A 282 -10.86 3.44 35.74
C GLU A 282 -12.28 3.96 35.45
#